data_AF-A0A922ZV49-F1
#
_entry.id   AF-A0A922ZV49-F1
#
_cell.length_a   1.000
_cell.length_b   1.000
_cell.length_c   1.000
_cell.angle_alpha   90.00
_cell.angle_beta   90.00
_cell.angle_gamma   90.00
#
_symmetry.space_group_name_H-M   'P 1'
#
loop_
_entity.id
_entity.type
_entity.pdbx_description
1 polymer ?
#
loop_
_entity_poly.entity_id
_entity_poly.type
_entity_poly.pdbx_seq_one_letter_code
_entity_poly.pdbx_strand_id
1 'polypeptide(L)'
;MVHSFLEFWQHLPGNINPVIFEIGGFRLQYYGLMYIVGFAITYGMALYRIKHEDRFDISGEQVENLMMNMIFGLLIGARLGYVLFYNLPYYMKHPLEIILPFDTSDHFRFTGITGMSYHGGLIGIIITAWLYTKRNQLSFFEMADLFVPVIPLGYTFGRLGNFINGELYGRITTSP
;
A
#
# COMPACT_ATOMS: atom_id res chain seq x y z
N MET A 1 -33.68 15.83 -15.18
CA MET A 1 -32.30 15.71 -15.66
C MET A 1 -31.28 16.17 -14.61
N VAL A 2 -31.47 17.31 -13.92
CA VAL A 2 -30.57 17.75 -12.83
C VAL A 2 -30.64 16.82 -11.60
N HIS A 3 -31.85 16.41 -11.17
CA HIS A 3 -32.01 15.48 -10.05
C HIS A 3 -31.35 14.11 -10.27
N SER A 4 -31.42 13.57 -11.49
CA SER A 4 -30.80 12.27 -11.82
C SER A 4 -29.28 12.31 -11.82
N PHE A 5 -28.67 13.47 -12.15
CA PHE A 5 -27.21 13.63 -12.09
C PHE A 5 -26.71 13.74 -10.64
N LEU A 6 -27.42 14.50 -9.80
CA LEU A 6 -27.07 14.66 -8.37
C LEU A 6 -27.10 13.34 -7.62
N GLU A 7 -28.16 12.53 -7.81
CA GLU A 7 -28.22 11.19 -7.20
C GLU A 7 -27.07 10.30 -7.69
N PHE A 8 -26.79 10.29 -9.00
CA PHE A 8 -25.66 9.54 -9.55
C PHE A 8 -24.33 9.98 -8.91
N TRP A 9 -24.09 11.29 -8.79
CA TRP A 9 -22.86 11.85 -8.24
C TRP A 9 -22.68 11.52 -6.75
N GLN A 10 -23.74 11.65 -5.95
CA GLN A 10 -23.71 11.33 -4.52
C GLN A 10 -23.47 9.84 -4.25
N HIS A 11 -23.92 8.98 -5.16
CA HIS A 11 -23.75 7.52 -5.08
C HIS A 11 -22.63 6.99 -5.99
N LEU A 12 -21.75 7.87 -6.49
CA LEU A 12 -20.74 7.51 -7.50
C LEU A 12 -19.91 6.27 -7.10
N PRO A 13 -19.36 6.15 -5.87
CA PRO A 13 -18.63 4.93 -5.46
C PRO A 13 -19.43 3.63 -5.62
N GLY A 14 -20.73 3.64 -5.29
CA GLY A 14 -21.58 2.45 -5.39
C GLY A 14 -21.87 2.03 -6.83
N ASN A 15 -21.65 2.93 -7.80
CA ASN A 15 -21.83 2.66 -9.23
C ASN A 15 -20.52 2.23 -9.92
N ILE A 16 -19.39 2.20 -9.21
CA ILE A 16 -18.10 1.78 -9.76
C ILE A 16 -17.86 0.32 -9.38
N ASN A 17 -17.53 -0.52 -10.37
CA ASN A 17 -17.04 -1.87 -10.10
C ASN A 17 -15.57 -1.78 -9.65
N PRO A 18 -15.21 -2.20 -8.41
CA PRO A 18 -13.83 -2.13 -7.93
C PRO A 18 -12.90 -3.14 -8.62
N VAL A 19 -13.45 -4.15 -9.31
CA VAL A 19 -12.71 -5.18 -10.05
C VAL A 19 -12.52 -4.73 -11.50
N ILE A 20 -11.27 -4.63 -11.93
CA ILE A 20 -10.89 -4.30 -13.30
C ILE A 20 -11.22 -5.49 -14.22
N PHE A 21 -10.74 -6.68 -13.85
CA PHE A 21 -11.08 -7.93 -14.52
C PHE A 21 -10.91 -9.12 -13.56
N GLU A 22 -11.55 -10.23 -13.89
CA GLU A 22 -11.51 -11.49 -13.16
C GLU A 22 -11.18 -12.65 -14.10
N ILE A 23 -10.16 -13.44 -13.77
CA ILE A 23 -9.76 -14.64 -14.53
C ILE A 23 -9.62 -15.80 -13.55
N GLY A 24 -10.46 -16.83 -13.69
CA GLY A 24 -10.32 -18.09 -12.95
C GLY A 24 -10.30 -17.96 -11.42
N GLY A 25 -10.95 -16.92 -10.87
CA GLY A 25 -10.97 -16.62 -9.43
C GLY A 25 -9.91 -15.61 -8.96
N PHE A 26 -8.97 -15.20 -9.82
CA PHE A 26 -8.10 -14.07 -9.57
C PHE A 26 -8.79 -12.77 -9.96
N ARG A 27 -8.93 -11.85 -9.00
CA ARG A 27 -9.55 -10.53 -9.20
C ARG A 27 -8.48 -9.46 -9.14
N LEU A 28 -8.28 -8.74 -10.24
CA LEU A 28 -7.46 -7.53 -10.23
C LEU A 28 -8.34 -6.35 -9.85
N GLN A 29 -8.05 -5.72 -8.71
CA GLN A 29 -8.81 -4.57 -8.21
C GLN A 29 -8.10 -3.25 -8.50
N TYR A 30 -8.86 -2.18 -8.68
CA TYR A 30 -8.32 -0.82 -8.79
C TYR A 30 -7.45 -0.44 -7.59
N TYR A 31 -7.81 -0.92 -6.39
CA TYR A 31 -7.04 -0.67 -5.18
C TYR A 31 -5.57 -1.10 -5.29
N GLY A 32 -5.33 -2.33 -5.76
CA GLY A 32 -3.98 -2.84 -6.00
C GLY A 32 -3.24 -2.04 -7.07
N LEU A 33 -3.95 -1.68 -8.16
CA LEU A 33 -3.39 -0.85 -9.22
C LEU A 33 -2.99 0.54 -8.70
N MET A 34 -3.81 1.17 -7.85
CA MET A 34 -3.50 2.47 -7.26
C MET A 34 -2.23 2.42 -6.40
N TYR A 35 -1.95 1.32 -5.70
CA TYR A 35 -0.66 1.15 -5.03
C TYR A 35 0.51 1.10 -6.00
N ILE A 36 0.38 0.36 -7.11
CA ILE A 36 1.43 0.30 -8.15
C ILE A 36 1.70 1.71 -8.71
N VAL A 37 0.64 2.47 -8.99
CA VAL A 37 0.75 3.87 -9.44
C VAL A 37 1.45 4.73 -8.38
N GLY A 38 1.06 4.60 -7.10
CA GLY A 38 1.69 5.30 -5.99
C GLY A 38 3.18 4.99 -5.85
N PHE A 39 3.57 3.72 -6.01
CA PHE A 39 4.98 3.31 -6.02
C PHE A 39 5.72 3.86 -7.25
N ALA A 40 5.16 3.74 -8.44
CA ALA A 40 5.77 4.26 -9.67
C ALA A 40 6.02 5.77 -9.60
N ILE A 41 5.07 6.54 -9.09
CA ILE A 41 5.23 7.99 -8.85
C ILE A 41 6.29 8.24 -7.80
N THR A 42 6.30 7.44 -6.72
CA THR A 42 7.32 7.57 -5.67
C THR A 42 8.72 7.38 -6.22
N TYR A 43 8.92 6.34 -7.02
CA TYR A 43 10.17 6.05 -7.70
C TYR A 43 10.58 7.15 -8.67
N GLY A 44 9.66 7.54 -9.57
CA GLY A 44 9.92 8.57 -10.57
C GLY A 44 10.30 9.92 -9.96
N MET A 45 9.62 10.31 -8.87
CA MET A 45 9.94 11.53 -8.14
C MET A 45 11.28 11.42 -7.39
N ALA A 46 11.59 10.29 -6.76
CA ALA A 46 12.91 10.09 -6.14
C ALA A 46 14.04 10.20 -7.17
N LEU A 47 13.91 9.55 -8.32
CA LEU A 47 14.86 9.65 -9.43
C LEU A 47 14.98 11.08 -9.98
N TYR A 48 13.85 11.77 -10.13
CA TYR A 48 13.84 13.17 -10.54
C TYR A 48 14.65 14.03 -9.56
N ARG A 49 14.46 13.84 -8.25
CA ARG A 49 15.14 14.63 -7.22
C ARG A 49 16.63 14.38 -7.16
N ILE A 50 17.09 13.12 -7.17
CA ILE A 50 18.55 12.83 -7.16
C ILE A 50 19.25 13.36 -8.41
N LYS A 51 18.51 13.57 -9.51
CA LYS A 51 19.06 14.15 -10.75
C LYS A 51 19.18 15.68 -10.70
N HIS A 52 18.38 16.36 -9.88
CA HIS A 52 18.29 17.83 -9.86
C HIS A 52 18.69 18.48 -8.53
N GLU A 53 18.91 17.69 -7.48
CA GLU A 53 19.35 18.15 -6.16
C GLU A 53 20.72 17.52 -5.82
N ASP A 54 21.79 18.33 -5.81
CA ASP A 54 23.17 17.86 -5.56
C ASP A 54 23.43 17.36 -4.12
N ARG A 55 22.46 17.55 -3.22
CA ARG A 55 22.59 17.19 -1.79
C ARG A 55 22.43 15.71 -1.50
N PHE A 56 21.95 14.90 -2.46
CA PHE A 56 21.71 13.48 -2.26
C PHE A 56 22.86 12.65 -2.82
N ASP A 57 23.67 12.08 -1.93
CA ASP A 57 24.74 11.16 -2.30
C ASP A 57 24.21 9.71 -2.40
N ILE A 58 23.41 9.46 -3.44
CA ILE A 58 22.83 8.13 -3.71
C ILE A 58 22.65 7.90 -5.21
N SER A 59 23.01 6.71 -5.69
CA SER A 59 22.81 6.32 -7.09
C SER A 59 21.35 5.92 -7.38
N GLY A 60 20.94 5.99 -8.66
CA GLY A 60 19.62 5.51 -9.07
C GLY A 60 19.39 4.02 -8.75
N GLU A 61 20.42 3.19 -8.89
CA GLU A 61 20.37 1.78 -8.51
C GLU A 61 20.18 1.59 -6.99
N GLN A 62 20.82 2.43 -6.17
CA GLN A 62 20.60 2.40 -4.73
C GLN A 62 19.18 2.86 -4.36
N VAL A 63 18.60 3.83 -5.07
CA VAL A 63 17.19 4.23 -4.89
C VAL A 63 16.24 3.08 -5.23
N GLU A 64 16.46 2.40 -6.36
CA GLU A 64 15.67 1.23 -6.76
C GLU A 64 15.75 0.14 -5.69
N ASN A 65 16.96 -0.21 -5.28
CA ASN A 65 17.20 -1.23 -4.27
C ASN A 65 16.59 -0.86 -2.91
N LEU A 66 16.77 0.38 -2.46
CA LEU A 66 16.17 0.87 -1.21
C LEU A 66 14.65 0.79 -1.28
N MET A 67 14.04 1.24 -2.37
CA MET A 67 12.60 1.21 -2.54
C MET A 67 12.04 -0.20 -2.59
N MET A 68 12.68 -1.12 -3.31
CA MET A 68 12.30 -2.54 -3.31
C MET A 68 12.38 -3.14 -1.91
N ASN A 69 13.48 -2.88 -1.19
CA ASN A 69 13.64 -3.33 0.20
C ASN A 69 12.52 -2.76 1.09
N MET A 70 12.18 -1.47 0.98
CA MET A 70 11.08 -0.86 1.73
C MET A 70 9.72 -1.48 1.38
N ILE A 71 9.44 -1.84 0.13
CA ILE A 71 8.20 -2.52 -0.27
C ILE A 71 8.12 -3.91 0.38
N PHE A 72 9.20 -4.69 0.36
CA PHE A 72 9.24 -5.97 1.06
C PHE A 72 9.06 -5.80 2.58
N GLY A 73 9.73 -4.81 3.16
CA GLY A 73 9.59 -4.44 4.57
C GLY A 73 8.14 -4.06 4.93
N LEU A 74 7.48 -3.27 4.09
CA LEU A 74 6.07 -2.90 4.23
C LEU A 74 5.20 -4.16 4.24
N LEU A 75 5.34 -5.04 3.25
CA LEU A 75 4.47 -6.21 3.11
C LEU A 75 4.63 -7.17 4.28
N ILE A 76 5.88 -7.48 4.65
CA ILE A 76 6.20 -8.37 5.78
C ILE A 76 5.74 -7.72 7.09
N GLY A 77 6.09 -6.46 7.32
CA GLY A 77 5.71 -5.72 8.53
C GLY A 77 4.21 -5.59 8.68
N ALA A 78 3.49 -5.27 7.61
CA ALA A 78 2.03 -5.17 7.62
C ALA A 78 1.38 -6.51 7.96
N ARG A 79 1.90 -7.60 7.39
CA ARG A 79 1.38 -8.94 7.67
C ARG A 79 1.65 -9.36 9.11
N LEU A 80 2.89 -9.27 9.57
CA LEU A 80 3.27 -9.63 10.94
C LEU A 80 2.59 -8.73 11.97
N GLY A 81 2.48 -7.43 11.70
CA GLY A 81 1.74 -6.51 12.55
C GLY A 81 0.26 -6.86 12.63
N TYR A 82 -0.33 -7.39 11.54
CA TYR A 82 -1.72 -7.83 11.61
C TYR A 82 -1.88 -9.05 12.52
N VAL A 83 -1.02 -10.04 12.30
CA VAL A 83 -0.95 -11.27 13.10
C VAL A 83 -0.78 -10.93 14.58
N LEU A 84 0.21 -10.12 14.92
CA LEU A 84 0.57 -9.82 16.30
C LEU A 84 -0.45 -8.92 17.01
N PHE A 85 -0.97 -7.89 16.33
CA PHE A 85 -1.80 -6.88 16.99
C PHE A 85 -3.29 -7.21 16.98
N TYR A 86 -3.79 -7.96 15.99
CA TYR A 86 -5.22 -8.16 15.83
C TYR A 86 -5.68 -9.61 15.98
N ASN A 87 -4.86 -10.61 15.63
CA ASN A 87 -5.35 -11.99 15.59
C ASN A 87 -4.33 -13.07 15.99
N LEU A 88 -3.50 -12.77 16.99
CA LEU A 88 -2.43 -13.66 17.43
C LEU A 88 -2.93 -15.06 17.85
N PRO A 89 -4.01 -15.21 18.64
CA PRO A 89 -4.47 -16.54 19.08
C PRO A 89 -4.86 -17.46 17.93
N TYR A 90 -5.37 -16.91 16.83
CA TYR A 90 -5.71 -17.67 15.63
C TYR A 90 -4.44 -18.17 14.93
N TYR A 91 -3.51 -17.27 14.62
CA TYR A 91 -2.30 -17.62 13.86
C TYR A 91 -1.31 -18.49 14.64
N MET A 92 -1.39 -18.52 15.97
CA MET A 92 -0.66 -19.51 16.77
C MET A 92 -1.14 -20.95 16.51
N LYS A 93 -2.42 -21.13 16.18
CA LYS A 93 -2.98 -22.43 15.79
C LYS A 93 -2.82 -22.72 14.29
N HIS A 94 -2.69 -21.66 13.49
CA HIS A 94 -2.63 -21.70 12.02
C HIS A 94 -1.39 -20.97 11.47
N PRO A 95 -0.16 -21.40 11.79
CA PRO A 95 1.05 -20.63 11.47
C PRO A 95 1.32 -20.51 9.97
N LEU A 96 0.91 -21.50 9.17
CA LEU A 96 1.11 -21.47 7.71
C LEU A 96 0.26 -20.39 7.03
N GLU A 97 -0.91 -20.06 7.59
CA GLU A 97 -1.80 -19.03 7.06
C GLU A 97 -1.24 -17.60 7.24
N ILE A 98 -0.14 -17.43 7.98
CA ILE A 98 0.58 -16.15 8.04
C ILE A 98 1.14 -15.80 6.64
N ILE A 99 1.58 -16.79 5.88
CA ILE A 99 2.31 -16.57 4.60
C ILE A 99 1.46 -17.04 3.41
N LEU A 100 0.67 -18.10 3.57
CA LEU A 100 -0.08 -18.69 2.46
C LEU A 100 -1.24 -17.77 2.02
N PRO A 101 -1.34 -17.44 0.72
CA PRO A 101 -2.46 -16.69 0.15
C PRO A 101 -3.68 -17.58 -0.15
N PHE A 102 -3.75 -18.74 0.51
CA PHE A 102 -4.76 -19.76 0.27
C PHE A 102 -5.50 -20.05 1.56
N ASP A 103 -6.81 -20.13 1.47
CA ASP A 103 -7.64 -20.73 2.50
C ASP A 103 -7.56 -22.26 2.35
N THR A 104 -7.28 -22.95 3.46
CA THR A 104 -7.18 -24.41 3.52
C THR A 104 -8.31 -25.06 4.33
N SER A 105 -9.27 -24.25 4.84
CA SER A 105 -10.29 -24.69 5.79
C SER A 105 -11.35 -25.58 5.17
N ASP A 106 -11.85 -25.21 3.99
CA ASP A 106 -12.95 -25.92 3.31
C ASP A 106 -12.55 -26.42 1.91
N HIS A 107 -11.86 -25.59 1.10
CA HIS A 107 -11.32 -25.94 -0.22
C HIS A 107 -10.08 -25.08 -0.53
N PHE A 108 -9.15 -25.60 -1.36
CA PHE A 108 -7.94 -24.86 -1.77
C PHE A 108 -8.34 -23.65 -2.64
N ARG A 109 -8.57 -22.50 -2.00
CA ARG A 109 -9.04 -21.28 -2.65
C ARG A 109 -8.00 -20.19 -2.50
N PHE A 110 -7.61 -19.60 -3.62
CA PHE A 110 -6.80 -18.38 -3.59
C PHE A 110 -7.64 -17.22 -3.06
N THR A 111 -7.35 -16.80 -1.83
CA THR A 111 -7.97 -15.63 -1.20
C THR A 111 -7.06 -14.41 -1.24
N GLY A 112 -5.79 -14.61 -1.60
CA GLY A 112 -4.75 -13.60 -1.43
C GLY A 112 -4.34 -13.45 0.05
N ILE A 113 -3.37 -12.57 0.30
CA ILE A 113 -2.97 -12.21 1.67
C ILE A 113 -3.95 -11.15 2.17
N THR A 114 -4.94 -11.56 2.95
CA THR A 114 -5.92 -10.68 3.60
C THR A 114 -5.50 -10.37 5.03
N GLY A 115 -5.84 -9.20 5.57
CA GLY A 115 -5.44 -8.81 6.92
C GLY A 115 -4.03 -8.23 6.97
N MET A 116 -3.97 -6.91 6.79
CA MET A 116 -2.74 -6.12 6.75
C MET A 116 -2.84 -4.98 7.77
N SER A 117 -1.77 -4.77 8.56
CA SER A 117 -1.70 -3.72 9.55
C SER A 117 -1.00 -2.49 8.99
N TYR A 118 -1.65 -1.33 9.05
CA TYR A 118 -1.00 -0.06 8.71
C TYR A 118 0.23 0.20 9.59
N HIS A 119 0.09 0.08 10.92
CA HIS A 119 1.19 0.28 11.87
C HIS A 119 2.33 -0.70 11.63
N GLY A 120 2.01 -1.97 11.37
CA GLY A 120 2.99 -2.99 11.03
C GLY A 120 3.77 -2.63 9.75
N GLY A 121 3.07 -2.16 8.72
CA GLY A 121 3.68 -1.75 7.46
C GLY A 121 4.60 -0.54 7.63
N LEU A 122 4.17 0.46 8.41
CA LEU A 122 5.00 1.63 8.73
C LEU A 122 6.28 1.25 9.47
N ILE A 123 6.17 0.40 10.51
CA ILE A 123 7.31 -0.12 11.26
C ILE A 123 8.25 -0.89 10.32
N GLY A 124 7.69 -1.74 9.46
CA GLY A 124 8.45 -2.53 8.49
C GLY A 124 9.25 -1.65 7.51
N ILE A 125 8.66 -0.58 6.98
CA ILE A 125 9.36 0.39 6.13
C ILE A 125 10.52 1.03 6.88
N ILE A 126 10.27 1.55 8.08
CA ILE A 126 11.28 2.27 8.87
C ILE A 126 12.47 1.36 9.19
N ILE A 127 12.21 0.14 9.67
CA ILE A 127 13.25 -0.84 9.99
C ILE A 127 14.06 -1.17 8.74
N THR A 128 13.41 -1.47 7.62
CA THR A 128 14.12 -1.86 6.40
C THR A 128 14.92 -0.69 5.80
N ALA A 129 14.36 0.53 5.80
CA ALA A 129 15.09 1.72 5.38
C ALA A 129 16.32 1.96 6.25
N TRP A 130 16.19 1.82 7.57
CA TRP A 130 17.31 1.96 8.51
C TRP A 130 18.39 0.87 8.30
N LEU A 131 17.99 -0.39 8.14
CA LEU A 131 18.91 -1.50 7.87
C LEU A 131 19.65 -1.33 6.54
N TYR A 132 18.92 -0.93 5.48
CA TYR A 132 19.50 -0.72 4.16
C TYR A 132 20.50 0.44 4.16
N THR A 133 20.11 1.59 4.71
CA THR A 133 20.98 2.77 4.78
C THR A 133 22.24 2.49 5.59
N LYS A 134 22.11 1.83 6.75
CA LYS A 134 23.26 1.40 7.55
C LYS A 134 24.19 0.45 6.81
N ARG A 135 23.65 -0.54 6.07
CA ARG A 135 24.46 -1.51 5.30
C ARG A 135 25.21 -0.86 4.15
N ASN A 136 24.63 0.16 3.52
CA ASN A 136 25.17 0.82 2.34
C ASN A 136 25.88 2.15 2.67
N GLN A 137 26.12 2.44 3.95
CA GLN A 137 26.78 3.67 4.43
C GLN A 137 26.09 4.97 3.96
N LEU A 138 24.76 4.93 3.82
CA LEU A 138 23.93 6.08 3.47
C LEU A 138 23.37 6.72 4.74
N SER A 139 23.11 8.03 4.71
CA SER A 139 22.40 8.72 5.79
C SER A 139 20.90 8.37 5.77
N PHE A 140 20.40 7.81 6.87
CA PHE A 140 18.97 7.53 7.02
C PHE A 140 18.11 8.79 6.87
N PHE A 141 18.56 9.92 7.42
CA PHE A 141 17.81 11.17 7.39
C PHE A 141 17.81 11.81 6.00
N GLU A 142 18.89 11.70 5.23
CA GLU A 142 18.89 12.17 3.84
C GLU A 142 17.94 11.34 2.98
N MET A 143 17.88 10.03 3.20
CA MET A 143 16.90 9.18 2.51
C MET A 143 15.48 9.51 2.94
N ALA A 144 15.25 9.80 4.22
CA ALA A 144 13.96 10.29 4.68
C ALA A 144 13.58 11.61 3.96
N ASP A 145 14.49 12.58 3.87
CA ASP A 145 14.26 13.85 3.16
C ASP A 145 14.01 13.68 1.66
N LEU A 146 14.58 12.65 1.05
CA LEU A 146 14.32 12.27 -0.33
C LEU A 146 12.87 11.78 -0.52
N PHE A 147 12.41 10.86 0.32
CA PHE A 147 11.11 10.18 0.16
C PHE A 147 9.93 10.89 0.81
N VAL A 148 10.10 11.57 1.96
CA VAL A 148 8.99 12.17 2.74
C VAL A 148 8.12 13.12 1.91
N PRO A 149 8.66 14.02 1.08
CA PRO A 149 7.84 14.91 0.25
C PRO A 149 6.98 14.18 -0.79
N VAL A 150 7.28 12.92 -1.06
CA VAL A 150 6.59 12.09 -2.07
C VAL A 150 5.47 11.25 -1.44
N ILE A 151 5.50 11.03 -0.12
CA ILE A 151 4.48 10.28 0.62
C ILE A 151 3.05 10.77 0.34
N PRO A 152 2.75 12.09 0.32
CA PRO A 152 1.39 12.56 0.04
C PRO A 152 0.87 12.13 -1.34
N LEU A 153 1.75 12.01 -2.34
CA LEU A 153 1.37 11.56 -3.67
C LEU A 153 0.96 10.09 -3.62
N GLY A 154 1.77 9.22 -3.00
CA GLY A 154 1.40 7.82 -2.77
C GLY A 154 0.11 7.67 -1.97
N TYR A 155 -0.07 8.49 -0.93
CA TYR A 155 -1.28 8.49 -0.10
C TYR A 155 -2.54 8.88 -0.89
N THR A 156 -2.41 9.81 -1.83
CA THR A 156 -3.51 10.24 -2.71
C THR A 156 -4.08 9.06 -3.49
N PHE A 157 -3.22 8.21 -4.09
CA PHE A 157 -3.68 7.02 -4.80
C PHE A 157 -4.31 5.98 -3.87
N GLY A 158 -3.78 5.82 -2.65
CA GLY A 158 -4.45 5.00 -1.63
C GLY A 158 -5.88 5.49 -1.36
N ARG A 159 -6.08 6.80 -1.21
CA ARG A 159 -7.41 7.41 -1.00
C ARG A 159 -8.33 7.31 -2.21
N LEU A 160 -7.80 7.43 -3.42
CA LEU A 160 -8.57 7.16 -4.65
C LEU A 160 -8.99 5.69 -4.72
N GLY A 161 -8.10 4.78 -4.31
CA GLY A 161 -8.43 3.37 -4.16
C GLY A 161 -9.58 3.14 -3.17
N ASN A 162 -9.54 3.77 -1.99
CA ASN A 162 -10.62 3.67 -1.01
C ASN A 162 -11.95 4.19 -1.58
N PHE A 163 -11.90 5.30 -2.32
CA PHE A 163 -13.08 5.87 -2.98
C PHE A 163 -13.67 4.90 -4.01
N ILE A 164 -12.85 4.29 -4.87
CA ILE A 164 -13.28 3.31 -5.88
C ILE A 164 -13.84 2.04 -5.23
N ASN A 165 -13.26 1.61 -4.11
CA ASN A 165 -13.73 0.46 -3.34
C ASN A 165 -15.03 0.73 -2.56
N GLY A 166 -15.44 2.00 -2.44
CA GLY A 166 -16.56 2.37 -1.59
C GLY A 166 -16.27 2.11 -0.11
N GLU A 167 -15.08 2.48 0.37
CA GLU A 167 -14.69 2.33 1.77
C GLU A 167 -14.18 3.65 2.38
N LEU A 168 -14.09 3.68 3.72
CA LEU A 168 -13.61 4.84 4.50
C LEU A 168 -14.39 6.14 4.24
N TYR A 169 -15.71 6.04 4.16
CA TYR A 169 -16.60 7.19 4.08
C TYR A 169 -16.44 8.12 5.30
N GLY A 170 -16.78 9.39 5.08
CA GLY A 170 -16.93 10.37 6.13
C GLY A 170 -18.15 10.09 7.02
N ARG A 171 -18.41 11.02 7.93
CA ARG A 171 -19.60 10.97 8.79
C ARG A 171 -20.86 11.23 7.96
N ILE A 172 -21.96 10.58 8.33
CA ILE A 172 -23.28 10.89 7.77
C ILE A 172 -23.57 12.37 8.02
N THR A 173 -23.99 13.07 6.98
CA THR A 173 -24.38 14.48 7.04
C THR A 173 -25.80 14.62 6.52
N THR A 174 -26.54 15.55 7.11
CA THR A 174 -27.87 15.99 6.64
C THR A 174 -27.78 17.27 5.80
N SER A 175 -26.59 17.85 5.67
CA SER A 175 -26.35 18.94 4.73
C SER A 175 -26.36 18.39 3.30
N PRO A 176 -26.98 19.09 2.34
CA PRO A 176 -26.89 18.75 0.92
C PRO A 176 -25.44 18.80 0.41
#